data_AF-A0A2D7VST1-F1
#
_entry.id   AF-A0A2D7VST1-F1
#
_cell.length_a   1.000
_cell.length_b   1.000
_cell.length_c   1.000
_cell.angle_alpha   90.00
_cell.angle_beta   90.00
_cell.angle_gamma   90.00
#
_symmetry.space_group_name_H-M   'P 1'
#
loop_
_entity.id
_entity.type
_entity.pdbx_description
1 polymer ?
#
loop_
_entity_poly.entity_id
_entity_poly.type
_entity_poly.pdbx_seq_one_letter_code
_entity_poly.pdbx_strand_id
1 'polypeptide(L)'
;MGYSTDNLSIPEPSSDVLQSLKNTSEKKMEGLKVQLKFEDEYPDHTYHFMCEFGPLVEVIKNTVEKYDIELIAIGSRGETDDENYNFGRSSAEIMEKVRNCPVFMVPANVSFKKPNEIVFPTSFKTHYKRRELNYLYEIANITNAPIRILHISKEKELSKEQNEKKALLESCFEGLKYSFHTLENTDVQTGLNIFAQSRNSEMIAFINKKHSFFGSIFSRPLVKDLGLNAKVPVLALHDFRN
;
A
#
# COMPACT_ATOMS: atom_id res chain seq x y z
N MET A 1 12.81 41.96 -12.90
CA MET A 1 11.46 41.87 -12.31
C MET A 1 11.18 40.41 -12.05
N GLY A 2 11.32 39.97 -10.80
CA GLY A 2 10.97 38.60 -10.40
C GLY A 2 9.48 38.53 -10.12
N TYR A 3 8.81 37.52 -10.67
CA TYR A 3 7.46 37.17 -10.26
C TYR A 3 7.57 36.12 -9.15
N SER A 4 7.20 36.50 -7.92
CA SER A 4 6.94 35.56 -6.83
C SER A 4 5.76 34.66 -7.22
N THR A 5 5.94 33.35 -7.15
CA THR A 5 4.87 32.35 -7.26
C THR A 5 4.27 32.02 -5.90
N ASP A 6 4.18 33.02 -5.01
CA ASP A 6 3.56 32.86 -3.71
C ASP A 6 2.08 33.27 -3.81
N ASN A 7 1.21 32.33 -3.46
CA ASN A 7 -0.26 32.41 -3.39
C ASN A 7 -1.04 32.07 -4.67
N LEU A 8 -0.96 30.82 -5.12
CA LEU A 8 -2.14 30.19 -5.73
C LEU A 8 -3.13 29.84 -4.60
N SER A 9 -4.00 30.78 -4.23
CA SER A 9 -5.21 30.45 -3.48
C SER A 9 -6.10 29.63 -4.38
N ILE A 10 -6.25 28.34 -4.07
CA ILE A 10 -7.29 27.50 -4.66
C ILE A 10 -8.63 28.12 -4.24
N PRO A 11 -9.48 28.59 -5.17
CA PRO A 11 -10.74 29.21 -4.80
C PRO A 11 -11.58 28.21 -4.00
N GLU A 12 -12.07 28.63 -2.83
CA GLU A 12 -13.01 27.81 -2.07
C GLU A 12 -14.27 27.57 -2.91
N PRO A 13 -14.77 26.32 -3.00
CA PRO A 13 -15.98 26.04 -3.76
C PRO A 13 -17.17 26.81 -3.17
N SER A 14 -18.12 27.24 -4.02
CA SER A 14 -19.33 27.90 -3.53
C SER A 14 -20.15 26.97 -2.62
N SER A 15 -20.96 27.54 -1.74
CA SER A 15 -21.84 26.80 -0.82
C SER A 15 -22.70 25.75 -1.53
N ASP A 16 -23.19 26.08 -2.72
CA ASP A 16 -24.06 25.20 -3.50
C ASP A 16 -23.31 24.01 -4.08
N VAL A 17 -22.05 24.22 -4.50
CA VAL A 17 -21.17 23.13 -4.97
C VAL A 17 -20.82 22.20 -3.81
N LEU A 18 -20.49 22.75 -2.64
CA LEU A 18 -20.22 21.96 -1.43
C LEU A 18 -21.43 21.11 -1.02
N GLN A 19 -22.63 21.70 -1.04
CA GLN A 19 -23.85 20.99 -0.70
C GLN A 19 -24.16 19.87 -1.71
N SER A 20 -23.95 20.12 -3.01
CA SER A 20 -24.12 19.12 -4.06
C SER A 20 -23.15 17.94 -3.90
N LEU A 21 -21.87 18.22 -3.63
CA LEU A 21 -20.84 17.21 -3.36
C LEU A 21 -21.19 16.37 -2.12
N LYS A 22 -21.64 17.02 -1.04
CA LYS A 22 -22.10 16.35 0.18
C LYS A 22 -23.26 15.40 -0.10
N ASN A 23 -24.32 15.90 -0.75
CA ASN A 23 -25.50 15.09 -1.10
C ASN A 23 -25.12 13.88 -1.97
N THR A 24 -24.20 14.07 -2.91
CA THR A 24 -23.71 12.99 -3.78
C THR A 24 -22.94 11.94 -2.99
N SER A 25 -22.06 12.37 -2.06
CA SER A 25 -21.30 11.49 -1.19
C SER A 25 -22.21 10.66 -0.28
N GLU A 26 -23.18 11.32 0.38
CA GLU A 26 -24.16 10.67 1.27
C GLU A 26 -25.01 9.66 0.50
N LYS A 27 -25.46 9.98 -0.72
CA LYS A 27 -26.23 9.06 -1.55
C LYS A 27 -25.43 7.81 -1.94
N LYS A 28 -24.15 7.96 -2.29
CA LYS A 28 -23.26 6.81 -2.58
C LYS A 28 -23.02 5.97 -1.32
N MET A 29 -22.87 6.62 -0.16
CA MET A 29 -22.69 5.96 1.13
C MET A 29 -23.91 5.12 1.52
N GLU A 30 -25.13 5.61 1.29
CA GLU A 30 -26.35 4.82 1.51
C GLU A 30 -26.40 3.58 0.62
N GLY A 31 -25.96 3.67 -0.64
CA GLY A 31 -25.80 2.51 -1.51
C GLY A 31 -24.86 1.46 -0.93
N LEU A 32 -23.69 1.89 -0.44
CA LEU A 32 -22.70 1.00 0.16
C LEU A 32 -23.23 0.32 1.45
N LYS A 33 -23.93 1.07 2.31
CA LYS A 33 -24.57 0.51 3.51
C LYS A 33 -25.56 -0.59 3.17
N VAL A 34 -26.32 -0.42 2.10
CA VAL A 34 -27.29 -1.44 1.64
C VAL A 34 -26.55 -2.67 1.13
N GLN A 35 -25.51 -2.51 0.31
CA GLN A 35 -24.71 -3.64 -0.19
C GLN A 35 -24.10 -4.46 0.95
N LEU A 36 -23.48 -3.81 1.94
CA LEU A 36 -22.89 -4.48 3.09
C LEU A 36 -23.90 -5.29 3.90
N LYS A 37 -25.14 -4.79 4.07
CA LYS A 37 -26.19 -5.55 4.77
C LYS A 37 -26.58 -6.87 4.09
N PHE A 38 -26.37 -6.98 2.78
CA PHE A 38 -26.68 -8.20 2.03
C PHE A 38 -25.48 -9.14 1.90
N GLU A 39 -24.25 -8.61 1.98
CA GLU A 39 -23.01 -9.38 1.84
C GLU A 39 -22.36 -9.75 3.17
N ASP A 40 -22.84 -9.20 4.29
CA ASP A 40 -22.27 -9.49 5.61
C ASP A 40 -22.65 -10.90 6.08
N GLU A 41 -21.75 -11.83 5.83
CA GLU A 41 -21.82 -13.21 6.32
C GLU A 41 -21.23 -13.36 7.75
N TYR A 42 -20.72 -12.28 8.36
CA TYR A 42 -19.91 -12.33 9.58
C TYR A 42 -20.48 -11.45 10.70
N PRO A 43 -21.28 -12.02 11.63
CA PRO A 43 -22.06 -11.25 12.61
C PRO A 43 -21.23 -10.49 13.65
N ASP A 44 -19.93 -10.77 13.73
CA ASP A 44 -19.02 -10.12 14.68
C ASP A 44 -18.47 -8.78 14.16
N HIS A 45 -18.73 -8.41 12.89
CA HIS A 45 -18.28 -7.15 12.34
C HIS A 45 -19.17 -5.98 12.77
N THR A 46 -18.52 -4.85 13.09
CA THR A 46 -19.19 -3.56 13.31
C THR A 46 -18.73 -2.57 12.27
N TYR A 47 -19.69 -1.96 11.57
CA TYR A 47 -19.42 -0.99 10.51
C TYR A 47 -19.72 0.43 10.97
N HIS A 48 -18.74 1.32 10.79
CA HIS A 48 -18.90 2.76 10.99
C HIS A 48 -18.72 3.48 9.66
N PHE A 49 -19.65 4.39 9.36
CA PHE A 49 -19.68 5.12 8.09
C PHE A 49 -19.46 6.61 8.34
N MET A 50 -18.64 7.24 7.50
CA MET A 50 -18.27 8.64 7.66
C MET A 50 -18.09 9.29 6.28
N CYS A 51 -18.56 10.53 6.15
CA CYS A 51 -18.33 11.38 4.98
C CYS A 51 -17.64 12.65 5.47
N GLU A 52 -16.42 12.89 5.01
CA GLU A 52 -15.61 14.06 5.38
C GLU A 52 -15.23 14.85 4.14
N PHE A 53 -15.18 16.17 4.28
CA PHE A 53 -14.74 17.08 3.22
C PHE A 53 -13.34 17.62 3.52
N GLY A 54 -12.44 17.53 2.54
CA GLY A 54 -11.10 18.08 2.64
C GLY A 54 -10.09 17.34 1.78
N PRO A 55 -8.79 17.70 1.89
CA PRO A 55 -7.73 16.99 1.20
C PRO A 55 -7.65 15.54 1.67
N LEU A 56 -7.82 14.59 0.72
CA LEU A 56 -7.97 13.16 1.02
C LEU A 56 -6.93 12.60 1.99
N VAL A 57 -5.64 12.92 1.76
CA VAL A 57 -4.53 12.43 2.59
C VAL A 57 -4.60 12.99 4.02
N GLU A 58 -4.99 14.26 4.18
CA GLU A 58 -5.08 14.90 5.49
C GLU A 58 -6.28 14.35 6.27
N VAL A 59 -7.42 14.23 5.61
CA VAL A 59 -8.62 13.62 6.18
C VAL A 59 -8.33 12.19 6.65
N ILE A 60 -7.66 11.37 5.84
CA ILE A 60 -7.29 10.00 6.23
C ILE A 60 -6.34 9.99 7.41
N LYS A 61 -5.30 10.84 7.42
CA LYS A 61 -4.37 10.92 8.57
C LYS A 61 -5.08 11.29 9.87
N ASN A 62 -5.91 12.33 9.82
CA ASN A 62 -6.68 12.77 10.98
C ASN A 62 -7.64 11.68 11.45
N THR A 63 -8.24 10.93 10.51
CA THR A 63 -9.12 9.79 10.82
C THR A 63 -8.35 8.66 11.50
N VAL A 64 -7.18 8.30 10.96
CA VAL A 64 -6.32 7.26 11.52
C VAL A 64 -5.91 7.60 12.95
N GLU A 65 -5.51 8.85 13.19
CA GLU A 65 -5.12 9.33 14.52
C GLU A 65 -6.31 9.45 15.48
N LYS A 66 -7.48 9.88 14.99
CA LYS A 66 -8.67 10.08 15.83
C LYS A 66 -9.28 8.77 16.32
N TYR A 67 -9.21 7.71 15.53
CA TYR A 67 -9.88 6.44 15.79
C TYR A 67 -8.91 5.27 15.95
N ASP A 68 -7.61 5.53 16.09
CA ASP A 68 -6.56 4.53 16.24
C ASP A 68 -6.62 3.42 15.17
N ILE A 69 -6.77 3.82 13.90
CA ILE A 69 -6.93 2.86 12.79
C ILE A 69 -5.60 2.11 12.55
N GLU A 70 -5.67 0.79 12.67
CA GLU A 70 -4.52 -0.12 12.59
C GLU A 70 -4.12 -0.53 11.15
N LEU A 71 -5.06 -0.48 10.20
CA LEU A 71 -4.85 -0.85 8.80
C LEU A 71 -5.80 -0.06 7.90
N ILE A 72 -5.29 0.47 6.79
CA ILE A 72 -6.13 1.04 5.73
C ILE A 72 -6.29 0.02 4.61
N ALA A 73 -7.51 -0.41 4.32
CA ALA A 73 -7.83 -1.11 3.08
C ALA A 73 -8.40 -0.12 2.06
N ILE A 74 -7.84 -0.08 0.84
CA ILE A 74 -8.27 0.84 -0.21
C ILE A 74 -8.29 0.20 -1.59
N GLY A 75 -9.34 0.46 -2.37
CA GLY A 75 -9.42 0.07 -3.77
C GLY A 75 -8.56 0.97 -4.67
N SER A 76 -7.88 0.40 -5.67
CA SER A 76 -7.22 1.17 -6.73
C SER A 76 -8.07 1.25 -7.99
N ARG A 77 -7.56 1.94 -9.02
CA ARG A 77 -8.30 2.18 -10.26
C ARG A 77 -8.77 0.88 -10.92
N GLY A 78 -10.05 0.84 -11.32
CA GLY A 78 -10.68 -0.20 -12.13
C GLY A 78 -11.02 0.25 -13.56
N GLU A 79 -11.48 -0.70 -14.38
CA GLU A 79 -11.89 -0.44 -15.77
C GLU A 79 -13.19 0.38 -15.86
N THR A 80 -14.03 0.34 -14.83
CA THR A 80 -15.32 1.04 -14.75
C THR A 80 -15.25 2.38 -14.02
N ASP A 81 -14.04 2.82 -13.63
CA ASP A 81 -13.89 4.07 -12.91
C ASP A 81 -14.18 5.25 -13.84
N ASP A 82 -15.01 6.17 -13.33
CA ASP A 82 -15.29 7.45 -13.96
C ASP A 82 -13.96 8.12 -14.35
N GLU A 83 -13.77 8.47 -15.63
CA GLU A 83 -12.52 9.08 -16.11
C GLU A 83 -12.16 10.36 -15.34
N ASN A 84 -13.16 10.96 -14.68
CA ASN A 84 -13.02 12.15 -13.84
C ASN A 84 -12.44 11.86 -12.44
N TYR A 85 -12.42 10.61 -11.97
CA TYR A 85 -11.95 10.26 -10.62
C TYR A 85 -10.65 9.44 -10.65
N ASN A 86 -9.58 10.04 -10.13
CA ASN A 86 -8.23 9.46 -10.18
C ASN A 86 -7.95 8.45 -9.03
N PHE A 87 -8.76 7.40 -8.87
CA PHE A 87 -8.63 6.40 -7.77
C PHE A 87 -7.21 5.82 -7.62
N GLY A 88 -6.54 5.50 -8.72
CA GLY A 88 -5.17 4.99 -8.69
C GLY A 88 -4.14 6.01 -8.20
N ARG A 89 -4.32 7.30 -8.53
CA ARG A 89 -3.45 8.38 -8.03
C ARG A 89 -3.66 8.57 -6.53
N SER A 90 -4.91 8.55 -6.07
CA SER A 90 -5.27 8.63 -4.66
C SER A 90 -4.67 7.47 -3.85
N SER A 91 -4.78 6.23 -4.34
CA SER A 91 -4.23 5.05 -3.68
C SER A 91 -2.71 5.08 -3.56
N ALA A 92 -2.02 5.42 -4.66
CA ALA A 92 -0.58 5.62 -4.65
C ALA A 92 -0.16 6.71 -3.66
N GLU A 93 -0.90 7.83 -3.63
CA GLU A 93 -0.61 8.95 -2.74
C GLU A 93 -0.83 8.60 -1.26
N ILE A 94 -1.86 7.81 -0.94
CA ILE A 94 -2.12 7.31 0.40
C ILE A 94 -1.00 6.36 0.85
N MET A 95 -0.64 5.36 0.03
CA MET A 95 0.51 4.48 0.30
C MET A 95 1.84 5.23 0.46
N GLU A 96 1.99 6.38 -0.21
CA GLU A 96 3.19 7.21 -0.12
C GLU A 96 3.18 8.12 1.11
N LYS A 97 2.04 8.68 1.50
CA LYS A 97 1.98 9.81 2.45
C LYS A 97 1.37 9.47 3.81
N VAL A 98 0.49 8.48 3.90
CA VAL A 98 -0.09 8.01 5.17
C VAL A 98 0.88 6.99 5.74
N ARG A 99 1.43 7.23 6.94
CA ARG A 99 2.53 6.44 7.51
C ARG A 99 2.23 5.89 8.90
N ASN A 100 1.12 6.31 9.49
CA ASN A 100 0.70 5.98 10.86
C ASN A 100 0.23 4.52 10.99
N CYS A 101 -0.14 3.87 9.89
CA CYS A 101 -0.49 2.46 9.82
C CYS A 101 -0.25 1.91 8.41
N PRO A 102 -0.13 0.59 8.21
CA PRO A 102 0.01 0.00 6.88
C PRO A 102 -1.19 0.30 5.97
N VAL A 103 -0.93 0.28 4.67
CA VAL A 103 -1.94 0.45 3.62
C VAL A 103 -1.99 -0.80 2.77
N PHE A 104 -3.14 -1.48 2.76
CA PHE A 104 -3.46 -2.61 1.91
C PHE A 104 -4.32 -2.16 0.73
N MET A 105 -3.68 -2.06 -0.44
CA MET A 105 -4.32 -1.65 -1.67
C MET A 105 -4.81 -2.88 -2.45
N VAL A 106 -6.08 -2.87 -2.85
CA VAL A 106 -6.71 -3.95 -3.64
C VAL A 106 -7.08 -3.42 -5.03
N PRO A 107 -6.53 -3.97 -6.13
CA PRO A 107 -6.95 -3.59 -7.47
C PRO A 107 -8.40 -3.99 -7.76
N ALA A 108 -9.15 -3.14 -8.46
CA ALA A 108 -10.58 -3.36 -8.70
C ALA A 108 -10.90 -4.66 -9.47
N ASN A 109 -9.99 -5.10 -10.34
CA ASN A 109 -10.18 -6.30 -11.16
C ASN A 109 -9.72 -7.59 -10.45
N VAL A 110 -9.49 -7.53 -9.13
CA VAL A 110 -9.06 -8.68 -8.34
C VAL A 110 -10.19 -9.14 -7.44
N SER A 111 -10.64 -10.37 -7.64
CA SER A 111 -11.45 -11.07 -6.66
C SER A 111 -10.58 -11.65 -5.55
N PHE A 112 -11.12 -11.72 -4.34
CA PHE A 112 -10.40 -12.32 -3.23
C PHE A 112 -10.08 -13.79 -3.54
N LYS A 113 -8.82 -14.14 -3.37
CA LYS A 113 -8.32 -15.50 -3.29
C LYS A 113 -7.16 -15.54 -2.33
N LYS A 114 -7.01 -16.68 -1.65
CA LYS A 114 -5.91 -16.93 -0.72
C LYS A 114 -4.59 -16.89 -1.50
N PRO A 115 -3.63 -16.00 -1.16
CA PRO A 115 -2.43 -15.82 -1.95
C PRO A 115 -1.59 -17.11 -1.96
N ASN A 116 -1.25 -17.58 -3.16
CA ASN A 116 -0.36 -18.71 -3.38
C ASN A 116 1.08 -18.45 -2.89
N GLU A 117 1.52 -17.19 -2.94
CA GLU A 117 2.75 -16.66 -2.39
C GLU A 117 2.70 -15.13 -2.32
N ILE A 118 3.48 -14.57 -1.39
CA ILE A 118 3.61 -13.11 -1.20
C ILE A 118 5.03 -12.72 -1.59
N VAL A 119 5.18 -11.81 -2.55
CA VAL A 119 6.50 -11.26 -2.93
C VAL A 119 6.88 -10.15 -1.97
N PHE A 120 8.02 -10.29 -1.31
CA PHE A 120 8.60 -9.27 -0.45
C PHE A 120 9.92 -8.75 -1.05
N PRO A 121 9.89 -7.67 -1.85
CA PRO A 121 11.10 -7.13 -2.44
C PRO A 121 11.94 -6.46 -1.36
N THR A 122 13.27 -6.61 -1.40
CA THR A 122 14.14 -5.98 -0.42
C THR A 122 15.54 -5.67 -0.93
N SER A 123 16.14 -4.56 -0.46
CA SER A 123 17.53 -4.20 -0.75
C SER A 123 18.52 -4.77 0.26
N PHE A 124 18.04 -5.33 1.38
CA PHE A 124 18.81 -5.64 2.58
C PHE A 124 19.60 -4.46 3.17
N LYS A 125 19.34 -3.22 2.72
CA LYS A 125 19.96 -2.00 3.29
C LYS A 125 19.10 -1.38 4.40
N THR A 126 17.92 -1.95 4.63
CA THR A 126 16.97 -1.49 5.65
C THR A 126 17.06 -2.36 6.89
N HIS A 127 17.06 -1.73 8.06
CA HIS A 127 16.86 -2.44 9.31
C HIS A 127 15.38 -2.85 9.43
N TYR A 128 15.15 -4.12 9.74
CA TYR A 128 13.81 -4.69 9.92
C TYR A 128 13.48 -4.74 11.41
N LYS A 129 12.27 -4.34 11.78
CA LYS A 129 11.73 -4.56 13.13
C LYS A 129 10.53 -5.48 13.02
N ARG A 130 10.40 -6.42 13.95
CA ARG A 130 9.28 -7.38 13.98
C ARG A 130 7.91 -6.69 13.94
N ARG A 131 7.77 -5.58 14.68
CA ARG A 131 6.56 -4.74 14.68
C ARG A 131 6.17 -4.19 13.30
N GLU A 132 7.15 -3.86 12.45
CA GLU A 132 6.91 -3.30 11.11
C GLU A 132 6.46 -4.38 10.13
N LEU A 133 6.81 -5.64 10.42
CA LEU A 133 6.48 -6.81 9.60
C LEU A 133 5.26 -7.57 10.13
N ASN A 134 4.66 -7.16 11.26
CA ASN A 134 3.62 -7.93 11.94
C ASN A 134 2.42 -8.25 11.03
N TYR A 135 1.92 -7.27 10.29
CA TYR A 135 0.80 -7.47 9.37
C TYR A 135 1.15 -8.43 8.22
N LEU A 136 2.36 -8.34 7.66
CA LEU A 136 2.81 -9.31 6.67
C LEU A 136 2.92 -10.71 7.29
N TYR A 137 3.42 -10.81 8.52
CA TYR A 137 3.52 -12.07 9.24
C TYR A 137 2.13 -12.70 9.45
N GLU A 138 1.18 -11.94 9.98
CA GLU A 138 -0.18 -12.40 10.26
C GLU A 138 -0.91 -12.81 8.98
N ILE A 139 -0.83 -11.99 7.93
CA ILE A 139 -1.41 -12.33 6.63
C ILE A 139 -0.80 -13.62 6.11
N ALA A 140 0.53 -13.75 6.09
CA ALA A 140 1.21 -14.96 5.64
C ALA A 140 0.84 -16.19 6.49
N ASN A 141 0.65 -16.02 7.80
CA ASN A 141 0.28 -17.09 8.71
C ASN A 141 -1.17 -17.57 8.49
N ILE A 142 -2.13 -16.64 8.51
CA ILE A 142 -3.57 -16.93 8.30
C ILE A 142 -3.79 -17.53 6.91
N THR A 143 -3.06 -17.03 5.92
CA THR A 143 -3.12 -17.53 4.54
C THR A 143 -2.14 -18.68 4.26
N ASN A 144 -1.32 -19.13 5.21
CA ASN A 144 -0.26 -20.12 4.99
C ASN A 144 0.57 -19.84 3.69
N ALA A 145 0.66 -18.57 3.30
CA ALA A 145 1.25 -18.16 2.03
C ALA A 145 2.76 -18.02 2.21
N PRO A 146 3.57 -18.72 1.40
CA PRO A 146 5.00 -18.59 1.48
C PRO A 146 5.46 -17.19 1.04
N ILE A 147 6.40 -16.62 1.79
CA ILE A 147 7.01 -15.33 1.46
C ILE A 147 8.21 -15.54 0.52
N ARG A 148 8.18 -14.90 -0.65
CA ARG A 148 9.31 -14.88 -1.60
C ARG A 148 10.08 -13.58 -1.40
N ILE A 149 11.19 -13.67 -0.69
CA ILE A 149 12.06 -12.53 -0.43
C ILE A 149 12.90 -12.28 -1.67
N LEU A 150 12.61 -11.19 -2.38
CA LEU A 150 13.21 -10.88 -3.67
C LEU A 150 14.25 -9.76 -3.53
N HIS A 151 15.51 -10.07 -3.81
CA HIS A 151 16.56 -9.10 -3.94
C HIS A 151 16.85 -8.79 -5.40
N ILE A 152 16.81 -7.52 -5.79
CA ILE A 152 17.15 -7.08 -7.14
C ILE A 152 18.40 -6.20 -7.03
N SER A 153 19.50 -6.65 -7.64
CA SER A 153 20.80 -5.97 -7.51
C SER A 153 21.61 -6.04 -8.80
N LYS A 154 22.51 -5.07 -8.96
CA LYS A 154 23.57 -5.12 -9.97
C LYS A 154 24.85 -5.79 -9.43
N GLU A 155 24.95 -5.91 -8.12
CA GLU A 155 26.06 -6.56 -7.42
C GLU A 155 25.74 -8.04 -7.20
N LYS A 156 26.72 -8.92 -7.43
CA LYS A 156 26.56 -10.37 -7.28
C LYS A 156 26.49 -10.83 -5.83
N GLU A 157 27.19 -10.14 -4.94
CA GLU A 157 27.31 -10.53 -3.53
C GLU A 157 26.71 -9.47 -2.62
N LEU A 158 26.10 -9.93 -1.52
CA LEU A 158 25.63 -9.05 -0.45
C LEU A 158 26.82 -8.56 0.38
N SER A 159 26.81 -7.28 0.73
CA SER A 159 27.76 -6.73 1.70
C SER A 159 27.60 -7.39 3.08
N LYS A 160 28.60 -7.24 3.95
CA LYS A 160 28.50 -7.73 5.35
C LYS A 160 27.25 -7.18 6.05
N GLU A 161 26.97 -5.89 5.92
CA GLU A 161 25.78 -5.27 6.50
C GLU A 161 24.49 -5.85 5.92
N GLN A 162 24.44 -6.10 4.61
CA GLN A 162 23.26 -6.72 3.97
C GLN A 162 23.05 -8.15 4.46
N ASN A 163 24.11 -8.93 4.68
CA ASN A 163 24.01 -10.26 5.28
C ASN A 163 23.48 -10.20 6.72
N GLU A 164 23.90 -9.21 7.52
CA GLU A 164 23.35 -8.98 8.86
C GLU A 164 21.86 -8.62 8.80
N LYS A 165 21.43 -7.75 7.87
CA LYS A 165 20.00 -7.43 7.69
C LYS A 165 19.21 -8.63 7.19
N LYS A 166 19.78 -9.46 6.31
CA LYS A 166 19.16 -10.71 5.86
C LYS A 166 18.89 -11.64 7.06
N ALA A 167 19.87 -11.85 7.94
CA ALA A 167 19.70 -12.67 9.14
C ALA A 167 18.62 -12.10 10.09
N LEU A 168 18.54 -10.78 10.24
CA LEU A 168 17.46 -10.13 11.00
C LEU A 168 16.08 -10.34 10.36
N LEU A 169 16.00 -10.38 9.03
CA LEU A 169 14.73 -10.65 8.34
C LEU A 169 14.30 -12.11 8.55
N GLU A 170 15.25 -13.06 8.52
CA GLU A 170 14.98 -14.48 8.81
C GLU A 170 14.39 -14.65 10.20
N SER A 171 14.96 -13.99 11.22
CA SER A 171 14.41 -14.06 12.58
C SER A 171 13.03 -13.43 12.70
N CYS A 172 12.71 -12.41 11.89
CA CYS A 172 11.36 -11.84 11.85
C CYS A 172 10.32 -12.79 11.26
N PHE A 173 10.71 -13.68 10.35
CA PHE A 173 9.82 -14.64 9.67
C PHE A 173 9.90 -16.06 10.22
N GLU A 174 10.50 -16.26 11.39
CA GLU A 174 10.51 -17.52 12.10
C GLU A 174 9.07 -18.07 12.28
N GLY A 175 8.87 -19.35 11.93
CA GLY A 175 7.56 -20.00 11.93
C GLY A 175 6.77 -19.88 10.63
N LEU A 176 7.22 -19.06 9.66
CA LEU A 176 6.61 -18.95 8.34
C LEU A 176 7.39 -19.75 7.28
N LYS A 177 6.74 -20.04 6.17
CA LYS A 177 7.40 -20.54 4.95
C LYS A 177 7.98 -19.34 4.20
N TYR A 178 9.28 -19.34 3.93
CA TYR A 178 9.90 -18.30 3.10
C TYR A 178 11.06 -18.85 2.27
N SER A 179 11.41 -18.15 1.19
CA SER A 179 12.65 -18.42 0.44
C SER A 179 13.24 -17.15 -0.16
N PHE A 180 14.57 -17.17 -0.36
CA PHE A 180 15.32 -16.06 -0.94
C PHE A 180 15.51 -16.24 -2.44
N HIS A 181 15.35 -15.14 -3.17
CA HIS A 181 15.53 -15.06 -4.62
C HIS A 181 16.35 -13.82 -4.94
N THR A 182 17.25 -13.94 -5.91
CA THR A 182 18.04 -12.82 -6.41
C THR A 182 17.85 -12.68 -7.91
N LEU A 183 17.54 -11.47 -8.38
CA LEU A 183 17.59 -11.10 -9.78
C LEU A 183 18.75 -10.14 -10.01
N GLU A 184 19.62 -10.50 -10.94
CA GLU A 184 20.76 -9.69 -11.33
C GLU A 184 20.43 -8.85 -12.58
N ASN A 185 21.09 -7.70 -12.71
CA ASN A 185 21.14 -6.91 -13.96
C ASN A 185 19.77 -6.46 -14.51
N THR A 186 18.80 -6.20 -13.64
CA THR A 186 17.51 -5.64 -14.02
C THR A 186 17.13 -4.43 -13.16
N ASP A 187 16.25 -3.59 -13.70
CA ASP A 187 15.59 -2.53 -12.95
C ASP A 187 14.67 -3.14 -11.88
N VAL A 188 14.54 -2.48 -10.72
CA VAL A 188 13.73 -2.97 -9.59
C VAL A 188 12.27 -3.13 -9.99
N GLN A 189 11.70 -2.16 -10.72
CA GLN A 189 10.30 -2.19 -11.11
C GLN A 189 10.02 -3.34 -12.09
N THR A 190 10.83 -3.44 -13.14
CA THR A 190 10.77 -4.49 -14.16
C THR A 190 11.03 -5.86 -13.54
N GLY A 191 12.07 -6.00 -12.73
CA GLY A 191 12.41 -7.25 -12.07
C GLY A 191 11.32 -7.73 -11.11
N LEU A 192 10.72 -6.82 -10.34
CA LEU A 192 9.58 -7.15 -9.46
C LEU A 192 8.38 -7.63 -10.28
N ASN A 193 8.02 -6.88 -11.32
CA ASN A 193 6.88 -7.22 -12.17
C ASN A 193 7.08 -8.57 -12.89
N ILE A 194 8.27 -8.83 -13.44
CA ILE A 194 8.60 -10.12 -14.07
C ILE A 194 8.56 -11.26 -13.06
N PHE A 195 9.14 -11.06 -11.87
CA PHE A 195 9.15 -12.08 -10.82
C PHE A 195 7.74 -12.47 -10.39
N ALA A 196 6.90 -11.47 -10.09
CA ALA A 196 5.53 -11.70 -9.67
C ALA A 196 4.69 -12.35 -10.79
N GLN A 197 4.81 -11.88 -12.04
CA GLN A 197 4.05 -12.42 -13.16
C GLN A 197 4.46 -13.86 -13.51
N SER A 198 5.76 -14.13 -13.62
CA SER A 198 6.26 -15.47 -14.01
C SER A 198 5.90 -16.58 -13.02
N ARG A 199 5.63 -16.21 -11.76
CA ARG A 199 5.25 -17.13 -10.68
C ARG A 199 3.76 -17.09 -10.37
N ASN A 200 3.01 -16.25 -11.07
CA ASN A 200 1.61 -15.92 -10.76
C ASN A 200 1.44 -15.56 -9.26
N SER A 201 2.39 -14.83 -8.69
CA SER A 201 2.34 -14.44 -7.28
C SER A 201 1.13 -13.55 -7.05
N GLU A 202 0.35 -13.82 -6.00
CA GLU A 202 -0.96 -13.20 -5.80
C GLU A 202 -0.96 -12.01 -4.85
N MET A 203 0.21 -11.61 -4.33
CA MET A 203 0.34 -10.44 -3.46
C MET A 203 1.77 -9.90 -3.46
N ILE A 204 1.91 -8.59 -3.29
CA ILE A 204 3.18 -7.91 -3.05
C ILE A 204 3.11 -7.22 -1.68
N ALA A 205 4.16 -7.35 -0.87
CA ALA A 205 4.28 -6.62 0.39
C ALA A 205 5.64 -5.92 0.45
N PHE A 206 5.69 -4.70 0.96
CA PHE A 206 6.94 -3.95 1.03
C PHE A 206 7.00 -2.95 2.18
N ILE A 207 8.21 -2.59 2.61
CA ILE A 207 8.43 -1.49 3.56
C ILE A 207 8.73 -0.21 2.79
N ASN A 208 7.81 0.74 2.85
CA ASN A 208 7.99 2.08 2.32
C ASN A 208 8.71 2.97 3.35
N LYS A 209 9.74 3.72 2.94
CA LYS A 209 10.50 4.63 3.80
C LYS A 209 10.36 6.10 3.41
N LYS A 210 10.41 7.00 4.41
CA LYS A 210 10.24 8.46 4.26
C LYS A 210 11.35 9.14 3.45
N HIS A 211 12.60 8.67 3.56
CA HIS A 211 13.75 9.25 2.86
C HIS A 211 14.23 8.31 1.75
N SER A 212 13.68 8.48 0.53
CA SER A 212 14.10 7.74 -0.68
C SER A 212 15.50 8.11 -1.20
N PHE A 213 16.37 8.73 -0.40
CA PHE A 213 17.64 9.29 -0.89
C PHE A 213 18.82 8.32 -0.84
N PHE A 214 18.86 7.34 0.08
CA PHE A 214 19.90 6.30 0.07
C PHE A 214 19.37 4.97 0.62
N GLY A 215 19.37 3.91 -0.20
CA GLY A 215 19.25 2.52 0.26
C GLY A 215 17.86 1.85 0.21
N SER A 216 16.76 2.57 0.01
CA SER A 216 15.45 1.92 -0.21
C SER A 216 15.25 1.56 -1.68
N ILE A 217 14.97 0.28 -1.97
CA ILE A 217 14.50 -0.15 -3.30
C ILE A 217 13.13 0.46 -3.68
N PHE A 218 12.35 0.93 -2.71
CA PHE A 218 11.03 1.54 -2.92
C PHE A 218 11.15 3.05 -3.10
N SER A 219 11.48 3.44 -4.32
CA SER A 219 11.46 4.83 -4.77
C SER A 219 10.02 5.32 -4.95
N ARG A 220 9.80 6.64 -4.96
CA ARG A 220 8.47 7.22 -5.31
C ARG A 220 7.92 6.68 -6.63
N PRO A 221 8.75 6.52 -7.70
CA PRO A 221 8.31 5.85 -8.93
C PRO A 221 7.76 4.43 -8.73
N LEU A 222 8.40 3.59 -7.90
CA LEU A 222 7.95 2.21 -7.69
C LEU A 222 6.61 2.16 -6.92
N VAL A 223 6.45 2.99 -5.89
CA VAL A 223 5.17 3.10 -5.17
C VAL A 223 4.06 3.59 -6.08
N LYS A 224 4.37 4.57 -6.94
CA LYS A 224 3.42 5.09 -7.93
C LYS A 224 3.05 4.04 -8.98
N ASP A 225 4.01 3.25 -9.46
CA ASP A 225 3.74 2.16 -10.39
C ASP A 225 2.84 1.10 -9.75
N LEU A 226 3.15 0.66 -8.54
CA LEU A 226 2.32 -0.29 -7.81
C LEU A 226 0.90 0.25 -7.56
N GLY A 227 0.76 1.54 -7.24
CA GLY A 227 -0.56 2.15 -7.03
C GLY A 227 -1.41 2.31 -8.29
N LEU A 228 -0.80 2.31 -9.47
CA LEU A 228 -1.48 2.54 -10.76
C LEU A 228 -1.66 1.27 -11.58
N ASN A 229 -0.68 0.36 -11.54
CA ASN A 229 -0.54 -0.73 -12.50
C ASN A 229 -0.45 -2.11 -11.85
N ALA A 230 -0.48 -2.22 -10.52
CA ALA A 230 -0.43 -3.53 -9.87
C ALA A 230 -1.67 -4.36 -10.24
N LYS A 231 -1.41 -5.62 -10.59
CA LYS A 231 -2.45 -6.61 -10.93
C LYS A 231 -2.83 -7.50 -9.75
N VAL A 232 -2.21 -7.27 -8.60
CA VAL A 232 -2.37 -8.04 -7.37
C VAL A 232 -2.43 -7.09 -6.17
N PRO A 233 -3.05 -7.50 -5.05
CA PRO A 233 -3.05 -6.70 -3.84
C PRO A 233 -1.64 -6.35 -3.36
N VAL A 234 -1.51 -5.13 -2.85
CA VAL A 234 -0.23 -4.56 -2.42
C VAL A 234 -0.34 -4.10 -0.97
N LEU A 235 0.52 -4.63 -0.11
CA LEU A 235 0.66 -4.19 1.28
C LEU A 235 1.88 -3.26 1.43
N ALA A 236 1.62 -1.98 1.63
CA ALA A 236 2.63 -1.00 1.99
C ALA A 236 2.75 -0.92 3.52
N LEU A 237 3.85 -1.44 4.05
CA LEU A 237 4.27 -1.32 5.44
C LEU A 237 5.09 -0.03 5.61
N HIS A 238 5.13 0.51 6.82
CA HIS A 238 5.86 1.74 7.11
C HIS A 238 6.83 1.58 8.27
N ASP A 239 7.99 2.22 8.12
CA ASP A 239 8.99 2.30 9.19
C ASP A 239 8.50 3.34 10.20
N PHE A 240 8.05 2.87 11.37
CA PHE A 240 7.71 3.71 12.51
C PHE A 240 8.99 4.24 13.16
N ARG A 241 9.72 5.11 12.44
CA ARG A 241 10.74 5.97 13.02
C ARG A 241 10.07 7.31 13.32
N ASN A 242 9.64 7.46 14.57
CA ASN A 242 9.68 8.76 15.22
C ASN A 242 11.15 9.14 15.42
#